data_AF-A0A9D7WHP1-F1
#
_entry.id   AF-A0A9D7WHP1-F1
#
_cell.length_a   1.000
_cell.length_b   1.000
_cell.length_c   1.000
_cell.angle_alpha   90.00
_cell.angle_beta   90.00
_cell.angle_gamma   90.00
#
_symmetry.space_group_name_H-M   'P 1'
#
loop_
_entity.id
_entity.type
_entity.pdbx_description
1 polymer ?
#
loop_
_entity_poly.entity_id
_entity_poly.type
_entity_poly.pdbx_seq_one_letter_code
_entity_poly.pdbx_strand_id
1 'polypeptide(L)' 'MKTFLQLRELTGRKPIGKPVFDKKINRVPVKIHNEKNKFVVYIDGDRLDAYNSQKEAEKAATEFMKQYRG' A
#
# COMPACT_ATOMS: atom_id res chain seq x y z
N MET A 1 -28.28 14.49 10.36
CA MET A 1 -27.26 13.47 10.69
C MET A 1 -26.67 12.96 9.38
N LYS A 2 -25.36 12.80 9.27
CA LYS A 2 -24.73 12.28 8.04
C LYS A 2 -24.98 10.77 7.95
N THR A 3 -25.26 10.26 6.74
CA THR A 3 -25.55 8.84 6.54
C THR A 3 -24.27 8.00 6.61
N PHE A 4 -24.40 6.71 6.90
CA PHE A 4 -23.26 5.78 6.98
C PHE A 4 -22.45 5.72 5.68
N LEU A 5 -23.13 5.88 4.54
CA LEU A 5 -22.52 6.02 3.21
C LEU A 5 -21.65 7.29 3.11
N GLN A 6 -22.17 8.44 3.55
CA GLN A 6 -21.40 9.69 3.57
C GLN A 6 -20.21 9.62 4.52
N LEU A 7 -20.33 8.95 5.66
CA LEU A 7 -19.22 8.72 6.58
C LEU A 7 -18.16 7.79 5.96
N ARG A 8 -18.57 6.76 5.20
CA ARG A 8 -17.64 5.86 4.47
C ARG A 8 -16.90 6.56 3.33
N GLU A 9 -17.55 7.48 2.65
CA GLU A 9 -16.94 8.31 1.58
C GLU A 9 -16.01 9.38 2.17
N LEU A 10 -16.41 10.02 3.28
CA LEU A 10 -15.61 11.00 4.03
C LEU A 10 -14.40 10.38 4.73
N THR A 11 -14.54 9.15 5.22
CA THR A 11 -13.43 8.40 5.85
C THR A 11 -12.45 7.83 4.82
N GLY A 12 -12.68 8.06 3.52
CA GLY A 12 -11.63 8.14 2.52
C GLY A 12 -10.55 7.08 2.71
N ARG A 13 -10.93 5.80 2.80
CA ARG A 13 -10.00 4.65 2.79
C ARG A 13 -9.34 4.51 1.41
N LYS A 14 -9.10 5.62 0.74
CA LYS A 14 -8.18 5.72 -0.37
C LYS A 14 -6.82 5.92 0.31
N PRO A 15 -5.82 5.08 0.03
CA PRO A 15 -4.47 5.34 0.50
C PRO A 15 -4.13 6.79 0.17
N ILE A 16 -3.73 7.54 1.18
CA ILE A 16 -3.41 8.95 1.01
C ILE A 16 -2.13 8.95 0.16
N GLY A 17 -2.01 9.85 -0.80
CA GLY A 17 -0.76 9.98 -1.56
C GLY A 17 -0.68 9.19 -2.87
N LYS A 18 0.18 9.73 -3.75
CA LYS A 18 0.40 9.24 -5.10
C LYS A 18 1.03 7.84 -5.05
N PRO A 19 0.53 6.86 -5.82
CA PRO A 19 1.25 5.61 -6.01
C PRO A 19 2.57 5.92 -6.71
N VAL A 20 3.68 5.66 -6.04
CA VAL A 20 5.04 5.81 -6.59
C VAL A 20 5.45 4.54 -7.31
N PHE A 21 4.89 3.41 -6.91
CA PHE A 21 5.16 2.11 -7.50
C PHE A 21 3.85 1.33 -7.59
N ASP A 22 3.51 0.85 -8.79
CA ASP A 22 2.42 -0.09 -9.03
C ASP A 22 3.01 -1.23 -9.88
N LYS A 23 3.21 -2.39 -9.26
CA LYS A 23 3.74 -3.56 -9.94
C LYS A 23 3.03 -4.81 -9.46
N LYS A 24 2.67 -5.66 -10.41
CA LYS A 24 2.19 -7.01 -10.10
C LYS A 24 3.39 -7.94 -10.00
N ILE A 25 3.61 -8.52 -8.82
CA ILE A 25 4.61 -9.56 -8.62
C ILE A 25 3.85 -10.86 -8.40
N ASN A 26 4.14 -11.90 -9.18
CA ASN A 26 3.56 -13.23 -8.95
C ASN A 26 2.02 -13.31 -8.90
N ARG A 27 1.34 -12.45 -9.68
CA ARG A 27 -0.13 -12.23 -9.72
C ARG A 27 -0.72 -11.44 -8.54
N VAL A 28 0.08 -11.09 -7.54
CA VAL A 28 -0.33 -10.23 -6.43
C VAL A 28 0.00 -8.77 -6.77
N PRO A 29 -0.97 -7.84 -6.68
CA PRO A 29 -0.70 -6.42 -6.90
C PRO A 29 0.06 -5.84 -5.71
N VAL A 30 1.24 -5.28 -5.97
CA VAL A 30 2.05 -4.55 -4.99
C VAL A 30 2.01 -3.08 -5.36
N LYS A 31 1.53 -2.25 -4.43
CA LYS A 31 1.44 -0.80 -4.58
C LYS A 31 2.23 -0.13 -3.48
N ILE A 32 3.01 0.89 -3.81
CA ILE A 32 3.70 1.71 -2.83
C ILE A 32 3.17 3.13 -2.97
N HIS A 33 2.59 3.64 -1.89
CA HIS A 33 2.07 5.00 -1.80
C HIS A 33 3.03 5.89 -1.04
N ASN A 34 3.27 7.11 -1.50
CA ASN A 34 4.01 8.10 -0.71
C ASN A 34 3.04 8.94 0.12
N GLU A 35 2.93 8.59 1.40
CA GLU A 35 2.17 9.31 2.42
C GLU A 35 3.12 10.18 3.24
N LYS A 36 3.15 11.50 2.97
CA LYS A 36 3.81 12.51 3.82
C LYS A 36 5.24 12.12 4.24
N ASN A 37 6.11 11.81 3.27
CA ASN A 37 7.51 11.36 3.44
C ASN A 37 7.69 9.92 3.92
N LYS A 38 6.62 9.11 3.96
CA LYS A 38 6.70 7.67 4.20
C LYS A 38 6.16 6.89 3.01
N PHE A 39 6.85 5.84 2.63
CA PHE A 39 6.49 4.91 1.58
C PHE A 39 5.70 3.75 2.19
N VAL A 40 4.38 3.79 2.06
CA VAL A 40 3.49 2.75 2.55
C VAL A 40 3.31 1.69 1.49
N VAL A 41 3.70 0.45 1.81
CA VAL A 41 3.54 -0.70 0.93
C VAL A 41 2.16 -1.32 1.16
N TYR A 42 1.47 -1.58 0.07
CA TYR A 42 0.22 -2.30 0.00
C TYR A 42 0.43 -3.53 -0.87
N ILE A 43 0.03 -4.70 -0.37
CA ILE A 43 0.10 -5.97 -1.08
C ILE A 43 -1.32 -6.54 -1.09
N ASP A 44 -1.85 -6.83 -2.27
CA ASP A 44 -3.24 -7.28 -2.46
C ASP A 44 -4.34 -6.35 -1.91
N GLY A 45 -3.99 -5.08 -1.70
CA GLY A 45 -4.89 -4.09 -1.07
C GLY A 45 -4.75 -4.00 0.46
N ASP A 46 -3.99 -4.90 1.08
CA ASP A 46 -3.66 -4.83 2.50
C ASP A 46 -2.39 -4.01 2.74
N ARG A 47 -2.44 -3.14 3.76
CA ARG A 47 -1.30 -2.34 4.18
C ARG A 47 -0.30 -3.23 4.91
N LEU A 48 0.90 -3.35 4.35
CA LEU A 48 2.00 -4.11 4.97
C LEU A 48 2.71 -3.25 6.02
N ASP A 49 3.47 -2.24 5.57
CA ASP A 49 4.25 -1.37 6.45
C ASP A 49 4.58 -0.03 5.78
N ALA A 50 5.09 0.92 6.56
CA ALA A 50 5.52 2.24 6.12
C ALA A 50 7.03 2.42 6.28
N TYR A 51 7.74 2.55 5.16
CA TYR A 51 9.19 2.74 5.11
C TYR A 51 9.56 4.20 4.88
N ASN A 52 10.81 4.56 5.18
CA ASN A 52 11.31 5.91 4.93
C ASN A 52 11.88 6.07 3.50
N SER A 53 12.15 4.96 2.80
CA SER A 53 12.72 4.97 1.44
C SER A 53 12.00 4.01 0.50
N GLN A 54 11.86 4.40 -0.76
CA GLN A 54 11.30 3.56 -1.81
C GLN A 54 12.10 2.26 -2.02
N LYS A 55 13.45 2.34 -1.98
CA LYS A 55 14.31 1.17 -2.19
C LYS A 55 14.12 0.11 -1.09
N GLU A 56 13.89 0.56 0.13
CA GLU A 56 13.64 -0.29 1.28
C GLU A 56 12.26 -0.96 1.15
N ALA A 57 11.25 -0.18 0.79
CA ALA A 57 9.90 -0.65 0.50
C ALA A 57 9.87 -1.71 -0.62
N GLU A 58 10.63 -1.51 -1.71
CA GLU A 58 10.74 -2.47 -2.81
C GLU A 58 11.43 -3.78 -2.39
N LYS A 59 12.52 -3.69 -1.60
CA LYS A 59 13.20 -4.87 -1.06
C LYS A 59 12.30 -5.67 -0.14
N ALA A 60 11.67 -5.00 0.83
CA ALA A 60 10.76 -5.63 1.78
C ALA A 60 9.56 -6.26 1.06
N ALA A 61 8.96 -5.58 0.08
CA ALA A 61 7.90 -6.15 -0.73
C ALA A 61 8.37 -7.40 -1.50
N THR A 62 9.60 -7.38 -2.03
CA THR A 62 10.16 -8.54 -2.76
C THR A 62 10.43 -9.72 -1.81
N GLU A 63 10.96 -9.47 -0.62
CA GLU A 63 11.21 -10.48 0.41
C GLU A 63 9.91 -11.08 0.94
N PHE A 64 8.91 -10.23 1.22
CA PHE A 64 7.58 -10.67 1.62
C PHE A 64 6.94 -11.53 0.55
N MET A 65 7.02 -11.13 -0.72
CA MET A 65 6.50 -11.91 -1.85
C MET A 65 7.20 -13.27 -2.05
N LYS A 66 8.46 -13.40 -1.63
CA LYS A 66 9.17 -14.70 -1.60
C LYS A 66 8.62 -15.58 -0.46
N GLN A 67 8.46 -15.02 0.73
CA GLN A 67 7.89 -15.74 1.88
C GLN A 67 6.42 -16.13 1.68
N TYR A 68 5.64 -15.30 0.98
CA TYR A 68 4.22 -15.56 0.71
C TYR A 68 3.97 -16.84 -0.11
N ARG A 69 4.99 -17.40 -0.77
CA ARG A 69 4.91 -18.68 -1.51
C ARG A 69 5.48 -19.88 -0.74
N GLY A 70 5.78 -19.71 0.56
CA GLY A 70 6.22 -20.78 1.46
C GLY A 70 5.08 -21.59 2.03
#